data_AF-A0A259L8R8-F1
#
_entry.id   AF-A0A259L8R8-F1
#
_cell.length_a   1.000
_cell.length_b   1.000
_cell.length_c   1.000
_cell.angle_alpha   90.00
_cell.angle_beta   90.00
_cell.angle_gamma   90.00
#
_symmetry.space_group_name_H-M   'P 1'
#
loop_
_entity.id
_entity.type
_entity.pdbx_description
1 polymer ?
#
loop_
_entity_poly.entity_id
_entity_poly.type
_entity_poly.pdbx_seq_one_letter_code
_entity_poly.pdbx_strand_id
1 'polypeptide(L)'
;MFRDLSVISYGTAAALFAVLSVMVATRYLRRDLDRALFLAAVVSTLWSATLVAQSIWGHPGFFTRYLLELLRDSAWILLLFAMLRDSFRQGRLAGQLKKVLGVSTFILIVALLALGSVEYAFDIHLVDGKTKLIGQIALSLLGLS
;
A
#
# COMPACT_ATOMS: atom_id res chain seq x y z
N MET A 1 19.82 -7.75 -19.47
CA MET A 1 18.88 -6.61 -19.58
C MET A 1 17.49 -7.04 -20.04
N PHE A 2 17.21 -7.37 -21.31
CA PHE A 2 15.86 -7.85 -21.72
C PHE A 2 15.60 -9.35 -21.47
N ARG A 3 16.58 -10.09 -20.93
CA ARG A 3 16.42 -11.52 -20.56
C ARG A 3 16.10 -11.72 -19.08
N ASP A 4 16.03 -10.64 -18.31
CA ASP A 4 15.75 -10.69 -16.89
C ASP A 4 14.23 -10.77 -16.70
N LEU A 5 13.74 -11.96 -16.30
CA LEU A 5 12.32 -12.24 -16.10
C LEU A 5 11.65 -11.18 -15.20
N SER A 6 12.39 -10.63 -14.25
CA SER A 6 11.96 -9.54 -13.37
C SER A 6 11.57 -8.27 -14.15
N VAL A 7 12.34 -7.84 -15.14
CA VAL A 7 12.05 -6.63 -15.94
C VAL A 7 10.76 -6.82 -16.73
N ILE A 8 10.57 -7.99 -17.33
CA ILE A 8 9.37 -8.32 -18.11
C ILE A 8 8.15 -8.36 -17.18
N SER A 9 8.26 -9.04 -16.03
CA SER A 9 7.17 -9.17 -15.07
C SER A 9 6.75 -7.81 -14.48
N TYR A 10 7.69 -7.05 -13.92
CA TYR A 10 7.40 -5.75 -13.32
C TYR A 10 7.05 -4.69 -14.38
N GLY A 11 7.62 -4.76 -15.58
CA GLY A 11 7.25 -3.90 -16.70
C GLY A 11 5.82 -4.13 -17.16
N THR A 12 5.41 -5.40 -17.25
CA THR A 12 4.02 -5.77 -17.56
C THR A 12 3.08 -5.30 -16.45
N ALA A 13 3.45 -5.50 -15.18
CA ALA A 13 2.67 -5.01 -14.04
C ALA A 13 2.49 -3.48 -14.09
N ALA A 14 3.56 -2.73 -14.36
CA ALA A 14 3.52 -1.27 -14.47
C ALA A 14 2.54 -0.82 -15.57
N ALA A 15 2.62 -1.45 -16.74
CA ALA A 15 1.72 -1.15 -17.86
C ALA A 15 0.25 -1.46 -17.52
N LEU A 16 -0.04 -2.64 -16.97
CA LEU A 16 -1.40 -3.04 -16.62
C LEU A 16 -2.02 -2.14 -15.55
N PHE A 17 -1.28 -1.82 -14.49
CA PHE A 17 -1.77 -0.90 -13.46
C PHE A 17 -1.91 0.53 -13.96
N ALA A 18 -1.06 0.97 -14.91
CA ALA A 18 -1.20 2.29 -15.52
C ALA A 18 -2.49 2.38 -16.34
N VAL A 19 -2.76 1.35 -17.16
CA VAL A 19 -4.02 1.25 -17.91
C VAL A 19 -5.21 1.23 -16.96
N LEU A 20 -5.17 0.40 -15.91
CA LEU A 20 -6.23 0.34 -14.90
C LEU A 20 -6.47 1.71 -14.24
N SER A 21 -5.40 2.40 -13.83
CA SER A 21 -5.46 3.72 -13.25
C SER A 21 -6.16 4.72 -14.19
N VAL A 22 -5.79 4.75 -15.46
CA VAL A 22 -6.40 5.63 -16.48
C VAL A 22 -7.89 5.27 -16.70
N MET A 23 -8.23 3.99 -16.76
CA MET A 23 -9.62 3.56 -16.91
C MET A 23 -10.49 3.98 -15.73
N VAL A 24 -9.99 3.83 -14.51
CA VAL A 24 -10.71 4.25 -13.29
C VAL A 24 -10.82 5.77 -13.23
N ALA A 25 -9.74 6.50 -13.55
CA ALA A 25 -9.71 7.96 -13.61
C ALA A 25 -10.78 8.55 -14.53
N THR A 26 -10.94 7.94 -15.70
CA THR A 26 -11.81 8.46 -16.78
C THR A 26 -13.29 8.12 -16.61
N ARG A 27 -13.62 6.99 -15.96
CA ARG A 27 -15.00 6.49 -15.95
C ARG A 27 -15.62 6.30 -14.57
N TYR A 28 -14.83 6.14 -13.51
CA TYR A 28 -15.34 5.54 -12.27
C TYR A 28 -15.11 6.36 -10.99
N LEU A 29 -14.63 7.61 -10.99
CA LEU A 29 -14.31 8.35 -9.74
C LEU A 29 -15.47 8.73 -8.78
N ARG A 30 -16.68 8.20 -8.98
CA ARG A 30 -17.87 8.59 -8.21
C ARG A 30 -18.00 7.87 -6.86
N ARG A 31 -17.58 6.60 -6.73
CA ARG A 31 -17.68 5.86 -5.45
C ARG A 31 -16.37 5.87 -4.68
N ASP A 32 -16.46 5.76 -3.35
CA ASP A 32 -15.29 5.61 -2.47
C ASP A 32 -14.44 4.38 -2.84
N LEU A 33 -15.10 3.30 -3.28
CA LEU A 33 -14.45 2.10 -3.78
C LEU A 33 -13.56 2.39 -5.00
N ASP A 34 -14.09 3.13 -5.97
CA ASP A 34 -13.39 3.42 -7.21
C ASP A 34 -12.20 4.36 -6.97
N ARG A 35 -12.31 5.30 -6.02
CA ARG A 35 -11.20 6.17 -5.58
C ARG A 35 -10.09 5.37 -4.90
N ALA A 36 -10.45 4.42 -4.05
CA ALA A 36 -9.48 3.53 -3.42
C ALA A 36 -8.77 2.63 -4.44
N LEU A 37 -9.52 2.11 -5.43
CA LEU A 37 -8.96 1.32 -6.53
C LEU A 37 -8.02 2.15 -7.40
N PHE A 38 -8.39 3.40 -7.68
CA PHE A 38 -7.53 4.33 -8.42
C PHE A 38 -6.19 4.55 -7.70
N LEU A 39 -6.23 4.84 -6.39
CA LEU A 39 -5.03 5.02 -5.59
C LEU A 39 -4.15 3.76 -5.59
N ALA A 40 -4.75 2.59 -5.35
CA ALA A 40 -4.05 1.31 -5.37
C ALA A 40 -3.38 1.04 -6.72
N ALA A 41 -4.07 1.34 -7.83
CA ALA A 41 -3.52 1.20 -9.17
C ALA A 41 -2.35 2.16 -9.43
N VAL A 42 -2.51 3.46 -9.13
CA VAL A 42 -1.44 4.47 -9.31
C VAL A 42 -0.18 4.08 -8.54
N VAL A 43 -0.33 3.74 -7.26
CA VAL A 43 0.82 3.40 -6.42
C VAL A 43 1.47 2.10 -6.87
N SER A 44 0.68 1.11 -7.31
CA SER A 44 1.20 -0.14 -7.88
C SER A 44 1.97 0.10 -9.19
N THR A 45 1.53 1.03 -10.03
CA THR A 45 2.28 1.48 -11.22
C THR A 45 3.62 2.09 -10.84
N LEU A 46 3.63 3.02 -9.88
CA LEU A 46 4.87 3.68 -9.44
C LEU A 46 5.85 2.68 -8.83
N TRP A 47 5.37 1.80 -7.95
CA TRP A 47 6.20 0.75 -7.34
C TRP A 47 6.81 -0.19 -8.38
N SER A 48 6.00 -0.72 -9.29
CA SER A 48 6.49 -1.63 -10.33
C SER A 48 7.44 -0.93 -11.32
N ALA A 49 7.19 0.33 -11.67
CA ALA A 49 8.11 1.15 -12.45
C ALA A 49 9.45 1.34 -11.73
N THR A 50 9.45 1.53 -10.40
CA THR A 50 10.72 1.63 -9.65
C THR A 50 11.49 0.32 -9.62
N LEU A 51 10.83 -0.85 -9.63
CA LEU A 51 11.53 -2.13 -9.73
C LEU A 51 12.15 -2.35 -11.11
N VAL A 52 11.47 -1.92 -12.18
CA VAL A 52 12.05 -1.92 -13.53
C VAL A 52 13.25 -0.98 -13.59
N ALA A 53 13.12 0.24 -13.07
CA ALA A 53 14.20 1.21 -13.02
C ALA A 53 15.41 0.68 -12.22
N GLN A 54 15.16 0.07 -11.06
CA GLN A 54 16.20 -0.54 -10.24
C GLN A 54 16.91 -1.69 -10.97
N SER A 55 16.17 -2.52 -11.71
CA SER A 55 16.75 -3.64 -12.46
C SER A 55 17.56 -3.21 -13.69
N ILE A 56 17.27 -2.05 -14.27
CA ILE A 56 17.96 -1.53 -15.46
C ILE A 56 19.14 -0.62 -15.09
N TRP A 57 18.92 0.30 -14.14
CA TRP A 57 19.85 1.36 -13.80
C TRP A 57 20.49 1.21 -12.41
N GLY A 58 20.12 0.19 -11.62
CA GLY A 58 20.62 0.01 -10.25
C GLY A 58 20.06 1.00 -9.21
N HIS A 59 19.20 1.93 -9.65
CA HIS A 59 18.56 2.96 -8.83
C HIS A 59 17.05 3.00 -9.15
N PRO A 60 16.16 3.34 -8.21
CA PRO A 60 16.41 3.94 -6.89
C PRO A 60 16.82 2.92 -5.80
N GLY A 61 17.41 3.43 -4.71
CA GLY A 61 17.86 2.64 -3.57
C GLY A 61 16.72 2.07 -2.71
N PHE A 62 17.08 1.31 -1.68
CA PHE A 62 16.13 0.59 -0.83
C PHE A 62 15.02 1.48 -0.25
N PHE A 63 15.35 2.69 0.19
CA PHE A 63 14.38 3.60 0.82
C PHE A 63 13.18 3.91 -0.06
N THR A 64 13.40 4.33 -1.31
CA THR A 64 12.30 4.67 -2.24
C THR A 64 11.44 3.45 -2.57
N ARG A 65 12.08 2.30 -2.81
CA ARG A 65 11.38 1.04 -3.05
C ARG A 65 10.51 0.66 -1.85
N TYR A 66 11.08 0.70 -0.66
CA TYR A 66 10.39 0.33 0.58
C TYR A 66 9.22 1.28 0.89
N LEU A 67 9.41 2.59 0.68
CA LEU A 67 8.35 3.57 0.84
C LEU A 67 7.19 3.31 -0.12
N LEU A 68 7.48 3.06 -1.40
CA LEU A 68 6.45 2.74 -2.39
C LEU A 68 5.77 1.40 -2.11
N GLU A 69 6.50 0.43 -1.57
CA GLU A 69 5.96 -0.86 -1.15
C GLU A 69 4.95 -0.68 -0.03
N LEU A 70 5.31 0.07 1.02
CA LEU A 70 4.42 0.38 2.13
C LEU A 70 3.19 1.19 1.68
N LEU A 71 3.37 2.14 0.77
CA LEU A 71 2.27 2.94 0.22
C LEU A 71 1.33 2.07 -0.60
N ARG A 72 1.88 1.14 -1.40
CA ARG A 72 1.11 0.19 -2.22
C ARG A 72 0.26 -0.69 -1.33
N ASP A 73 0.85 -1.27 -0.29
CA ASP A 73 0.18 -2.18 0.62
C ASP A 73 -0.94 -1.44 1.40
N SER A 74 -0.66 -0.21 1.85
CA SER A 74 -1.65 0.66 2.48
C SER A 74 -2.82 0.97 1.54
N ALA A 75 -2.55 1.23 0.26
CA ALA A 75 -3.59 1.50 -0.74
C ALA A 75 -4.48 0.28 -1.00
N TRP A 76 -3.90 -0.93 -1.05
CA TRP A 76 -4.68 -2.17 -1.16
C TRP A 76 -5.52 -2.44 0.10
N ILE A 77 -4.98 -2.18 1.29
CA ILE A 77 -5.73 -2.26 2.54
C ILE A 77 -6.93 -1.30 2.51
N LEU A 78 -6.73 -0.04 2.08
CA LEU A 78 -7.81 0.93 1.92
C LEU A 78 -8.88 0.45 0.94
N LEU A 79 -8.48 -0.18 -0.18
CA LEU A 79 -9.41 -0.76 -1.13
C LEU A 79 -10.24 -1.90 -0.50
N LEU A 80 -9.60 -2.82 0.22
CA LEU A 80 -10.30 -3.90 0.93
C LEU A 80 -11.29 -3.33 1.95
N PHE A 81 -10.89 -2.32 2.72
CA PHE A 81 -11.81 -1.62 3.63
C PHE A 81 -12.97 -0.96 2.90
N ALA A 82 -12.74 -0.36 1.73
CA ALA A 82 -13.79 0.24 0.92
C ALA A 82 -14.79 -0.83 0.41
N MET A 83 -14.29 -1.98 -0.05
CA MET A 83 -15.12 -3.14 -0.45
C MET A 83 -15.96 -3.65 0.72
N LEU A 84 -15.32 -3.86 1.87
CA LEU A 84 -15.96 -4.34 3.10
C LEU A 84 -17.03 -3.36 3.59
N ARG A 85 -16.77 -2.06 3.48
CA ARG A 85 -17.72 -1.00 3.84
C ARG A 85 -18.94 -1.03 2.93
N ASP A 86 -18.75 -1.23 1.62
CA ASP A 86 -19.85 -1.26 0.64
C ASP A 86 -20.71 -2.53 0.79
N SER A 87 -20.09 -3.71 0.98
CA SER A 87 -20.80 -4.98 1.21
C SER A 87 -21.61 -4.99 2.52
N PHE A 88 -21.06 -4.48 3.61
CA PHE A 88 -21.75 -4.47 4.92
C PHE A 88 -22.70 -3.28 5.12
N ARG A 89 -22.79 -2.36 4.17
CA ARG A 89 -23.78 -1.28 4.21
C ARG A 89 -25.23 -1.80 4.16
N GLN A 90 -25.39 -3.09 3.88
CA GLN A 90 -26.66 -3.82 3.93
C GLN A 90 -27.02 -4.42 5.32
N GLY A 91 -26.13 -4.36 6.35
CA GLY A 91 -26.37 -4.99 7.67
C GLY A 91 -26.12 -4.06 8.88
N ARG A 92 -27.12 -3.91 9.76
CA ARG A 92 -27.17 -2.93 10.88
C ARG A 92 -26.20 -3.16 12.07
N LEU A 93 -25.54 -4.31 12.19
CA LEU A 93 -24.75 -4.68 13.39
C LEU A 93 -23.26 -4.23 13.37
N ALA A 94 -22.75 -3.69 12.27
CA ALA A 94 -21.30 -3.50 12.06
C ALA A 94 -20.70 -2.16 12.54
N GLY A 95 -21.48 -1.25 13.12
CA GLY A 95 -21.06 0.14 13.35
C GLY A 95 -19.98 0.37 14.43
N GLN A 96 -20.13 -0.25 15.61
CA GLN A 96 -19.21 -0.04 16.74
C GLN A 96 -17.90 -0.82 16.59
N LEU A 97 -17.97 -2.08 16.14
CA LEU A 97 -16.77 -2.89 15.84
C LEU A 97 -15.91 -2.24 14.76
N LYS A 98 -16.51 -1.66 13.71
CA LYS A 98 -15.79 -0.89 12.68
C LYS A 98 -15.10 0.35 13.24
N LYS A 99 -15.69 1.01 14.24
CA LYS A 99 -15.11 2.21 14.85
C LYS A 99 -13.87 1.83 15.68
N VAL A 100 -13.95 0.75 16.45
CA VAL A 100 -12.82 0.29 17.27
C VAL A 100 -11.68 -0.25 16.40
N LEU A 101 -11.98 -1.13 15.43
CA LEU A 101 -10.96 -1.68 14.52
C LEU A 101 -10.32 -0.59 13.65
N GLY A 102 -11.12 0.32 13.09
CA GLY A 102 -10.60 1.42 12.28
C GLY A 102 -9.72 2.39 13.08
N VAL A 103 -10.11 2.71 14.32
CA VAL A 103 -9.30 3.56 15.21
C VAL A 103 -8.01 2.84 15.60
N SER A 104 -8.05 1.56 15.94
CA SER A 104 -6.85 0.79 16.28
C SER A 104 -5.87 0.70 15.11
N THR A 105 -6.35 0.43 13.89
CA THR A 105 -5.50 0.40 12.69
C THR A 105 -4.92 1.78 12.37
N PHE A 106 -5.73 2.83 12.50
CA PHE A 106 -5.27 4.20 12.27
C PHE A 106 -4.19 4.61 13.29
N ILE A 107 -4.41 4.32 14.58
CA ILE A 107 -3.42 4.57 15.64
C ILE A 107 -2.12 3.82 15.35
N LEU A 108 -2.21 2.56 14.94
CA LEU A 108 -1.04 1.74 14.62
C LEU A 108 -0.25 2.30 13.43
N ILE A 109 -0.93 2.73 12.37
CA ILE A 109 -0.30 3.36 11.20
C ILE A 109 0.39 4.67 11.60
N VAL A 110 -0.30 5.52 12.36
CA VAL A 110 0.26 6.80 12.83
C VAL A 110 1.47 6.57 13.74
N ALA A 111 1.41 5.58 14.62
CA ALA A 111 2.54 5.24 15.50
C ALA A 111 3.76 4.75 14.71
N LEU A 112 3.56 3.89 13.71
CA LEU A 112 4.65 3.40 12.85
C LEU A 112 5.25 4.52 11.99
N LEU A 113 4.42 5.43 11.47
CA LEU A 113 4.88 6.60 10.73
C LEU A 113 5.67 7.55 11.63
N ALA A 114 5.18 7.82 12.85
CA ALA A 114 5.85 8.70 13.80
C ALA A 114 7.21 8.12 14.22
N LEU A 115 7.27 6.83 14.56
CA LEU A 115 8.51 6.14 14.88
C LEU A 115 9.51 6.17 13.73
N GLY A 116 9.09 5.84 12.51
CA GLY A 116 9.96 5.90 11.34
C GLY A 116 10.45 7.32 11.03
N SER A 117 9.61 8.33 11.25
CA SER A 117 9.97 9.74 11.02
C SER A 117 10.95 10.28 12.06
N VAL A 118 10.78 9.91 13.33
CA VAL A 118 11.69 10.29 14.43
C VAL A 118 13.05 9.62 14.26
N GLU A 119 13.10 8.34 13.91
CA GLU A 119 14.37 7.66 13.65
C GLU A 119 15.14 8.30 12.48
N TYR A 120 14.42 8.70 11.42
CA TYR A 120 15.03 9.38 10.27
C TYR A 120 15.55 10.78 10.62
N ALA A 121 14.79 11.55 11.42
CA ALA A 121 15.16 12.92 11.76
C ALA A 121 16.34 13.01 12.75
N PHE A 122 16.53 11.99 13.60
CA PHE A 122 17.52 12.02 14.66
C PHE A 122 18.69 11.02 14.46
N ASP A 123 18.69 10.23 13.38
CA ASP A 123 19.70 9.22 13.07
C ASP A 123 19.97 8.22 14.21
N ILE A 124 18.93 7.97 15.02
CA ILE A 124 18.95 7.02 16.15
C ILE A 124 18.15 5.78 15.79
N HIS A 125 18.76 4.61 15.95
CA HIS A 125 18.08 3.32 15.79
C HIS A 125 17.33 2.96 17.09
N LEU A 126 16.09 3.43 17.24
CA LEU A 126 15.26 3.11 18.40
C LEU A 126 14.66 1.69 18.31
N VAL A 127 14.35 1.24 17.10
CA VAL A 127 13.63 -0.01 16.82
C VAL A 127 14.32 -0.77 15.68
N ASP A 128 14.95 -1.90 16.03
CA ASP A 128 15.63 -2.79 15.08
C ASP A 128 14.67 -3.25 13.96
N GLY A 129 15.20 -3.47 12.74
CA GLY A 129 14.42 -3.79 11.54
C GLY A 129 13.55 -5.04 11.69
N LYS A 130 13.96 -5.97 12.56
CA LYS A 130 13.18 -7.17 12.92
C LYS A 130 11.85 -6.82 13.60
N THR A 131 11.82 -5.80 14.44
CA THR A 131 10.62 -5.37 15.17
C THR A 131 9.62 -4.68 14.23
N LYS A 132 10.11 -3.95 13.22
CA LYS A 132 9.27 -3.39 12.15
C LYS A 132 8.63 -4.49 11.30
N LEU A 133 9.37 -5.57 11.04
CA LEU A 133 8.86 -6.76 10.35
C LEU A 133 7.72 -7.42 11.13
N ILE A 134 7.85 -7.54 12.45
CA ILE A 134 6.80 -8.08 13.33
C ILE A 134 5.55 -7.19 13.29
N GLY A 135 5.71 -5.87 13.27
CA GLY A 135 4.60 -4.92 13.10
C GLY A 135 3.87 -5.10 11.77
N GLN A 136 4.61 -5.31 10.68
CA GLN A 136 4.03 -5.60 9.36
C GLN A 136 3.30 -6.94 9.31
N ILE A 137 3.84 -7.98 9.98
CA ILE A 137 3.19 -9.28 10.09
C ILE A 137 1.88 -9.16 10.90
N ALA A 138 1.89 -8.41 12.01
CA ALA A 138 0.69 -8.16 12.80
C ALA A 138 -0.38 -7.37 12.01
N LEU A 139 0.03 -6.37 11.23
CA LEU A 139 -0.85 -5.64 10.30
C LEU A 139 -1.43 -6.55 9.21
N SER A 140 -0.62 -7.44 8.65
CA SER A 140 -1.07 -8.42 7.65
C SER A 140 -2.06 -9.42 8.24
N LEU A 141 -1.86 -9.86 9.49
CA LEU A 141 -2.78 -10.77 10.19
C LEU A 141 -4.11 -10.09 10.53
N LEU A 142 -4.07 -8.84 11.00
CA LEU A 142 -5.28 -8.04 11.29
C LEU A 142 -6.07 -7.66 10.02
N GLY A 143 -5.41 -7.58 8.87
CA GLY A 143 -6.07 -7.34 7.58
C GLY A 143 -6.75 -8.58 6.97
N LEU A 144 -6.47 -9.79 7.48
CA LEU A 144 -7.00 -11.06 6.96
C LEU A 144 -8.26 -11.57 7.69
N SER A 145 -8.59 -11.01 8.85
CA SER A 145 -9.78 -11.37 9.66
C SER A 145 -10.94 -10.40 9.46
#